data_AF-A0A959T4I1-F1
#
_entry.id   AF-A0A959T4I1-F1
#
_cell.length_a   1.000
_cell.length_b   1.000
_cell.length_c   1.000
_cell.angle_alpha   90.00
_cell.angle_beta   90.00
_cell.angle_gamma   90.00
#
_symmetry.space_group_name_H-M   'P 1'
#
loop_
_entity.id
_entity.type
_entity.pdbx_description
1 polymer ?
#
loop_
_entity_poly.entity_id
_entity_poly.type
_entity_poly.pdbx_seq_one_letter_code
_entity_poly.pdbx_strand_id
1 'polypeptide(L)' 'GEATSVTVPGVDGSMGFLNGHAPLITVLKAGDVKLRTEKGEQVFPVKGGVVEVSDNTVLVLAE' A
#
# COMPACT_ATOMS: atom_id res chain seq x y z
N GLY A 1 3.57 7.64 8.45
CA GLY A 1 3.95 8.90 7.78
C GLY A 1 2.87 9.27 6.80
N GLU A 2 2.87 10.50 6.28
CA GLU A 2 1.87 10.95 5.29
C GLU A 2 2.32 10.60 3.87
N ALA A 3 1.38 10.11 3.06
CA ALA A 3 1.61 9.74 1.67
C ALA A 3 0.46 10.28 0.80
N THR A 4 0.79 10.72 -0.41
CA THR A 4 -0.19 11.16 -1.41
C THR A 4 -0.78 10.00 -2.20
N SER A 5 -0.01 8.92 -2.38
CA SER A 5 -0.52 7.66 -2.94
C SER A 5 0.29 6.47 -2.44
N VAL A 6 -0.36 5.33 -2.25
CA VAL A 6 0.29 4.06 -1.88
C VAL A 6 -0.06 3.01 -2.92
N THR A 7 0.95 2.42 -3.55
CA THR A 7 0.78 1.33 -4.51
C THR A 7 1.33 0.05 -3.92
N VAL A 8 0.54 -1.02 -3.93
CA VAL A 8 0.92 -2.31 -3.36
C VAL A 8 0.72 -3.46 -4.35
N PRO A 9 1.54 -4.52 -4.29
CA PRO A 9 1.34 -5.73 -5.07
C PRO A 9 0.31 -6.62 -4.37
N GLY A 10 -0.96 -6.52 -4.76
CA GLY A 10 -2.00 -7.43 -4.31
C GLY A 10 -1.97 -8.77 -5.02
N VAL A 11 -2.68 -9.75 -4.46
CA VAL A 11 -2.84 -11.09 -5.06
C VAL A 11 -3.46 -11.03 -6.46
N ASP A 12 -4.48 -10.17 -6.64
CA ASP A 12 -5.20 -10.00 -7.91
C ASP A 12 -4.52 -9.02 -8.88
N GLY A 13 -3.40 -8.41 -8.47
CA GLY A 13 -2.69 -7.40 -9.25
C GLY A 13 -2.21 -6.22 -8.41
N SER A 14 -1.64 -5.21 -9.07
CA SER A 14 -1.19 -4.00 -8.40
C SER A 14 -2.38 -3.10 -8.05
N MET A 15 -2.48 -2.69 -6.79
CA MET A 15 -3.52 -1.79 -6.30
C MET A 15 -2.92 -0.46 -5.86
N GLY A 16 -3.61 0.64 -6.19
CA GLY A 16 -3.22 1.99 -5.79
C GLY A 16 -4.29 2.62 -4.91
N PHE A 17 -3.89 3.09 -3.73
CA PHE A 17 -4.73 3.77 -2.77
C PHE A 17 -4.45 5.28 -2.81
N LEU A 18 -5.52 6.06 -2.90
CA LEU A 18 -5.53 7.52 -2.86
C LEU A 18 -6.34 8.00 -1.65
N ASN A 19 -6.32 9.31 -1.43
CA ASN A 19 -7.13 9.95 -0.40
C ASN A 19 -8.63 9.66 -0.61
N GLY A 20 -9.33 9.25 0.45
CA GLY A 20 -10.76 8.94 0.45
C GLY A 20 -11.12 7.57 -0.13
N HIS A 21 -10.18 6.64 -0.22
CA HIS A 21 -10.47 5.27 -0.65
C HIS A 21 -11.41 4.55 0.33
N ALA A 22 -12.32 3.73 -0.20
CA ALA A 22 -13.21 2.91 0.61
C ALA A 22 -12.41 1.91 1.49
N PRO A 23 -12.92 1.54 2.68
CA PRO A 23 -12.25 0.55 3.50
C PRO A 23 -12.05 -0.78 2.77
N LEU A 24 -10.86 -1.35 2.87
CA LEU A 24 -10.46 -2.57 2.16
C LEU A 24 -9.42 -3.34 2.96
N ILE A 25 -9.55 -4.66 2.99
CA ILE A 25 -8.50 -5.57 3.50
C ILE A 25 -8.09 -6.48 2.34
N THR A 26 -6.78 -6.60 2.10
CA THR A 26 -6.26 -7.49 1.07
C THR A 26 -4.93 -8.12 1.46
N VAL A 27 -4.58 -9.20 0.77
CA VAL A 27 -3.30 -9.90 0.94
C VAL A 27 -2.31 -9.37 -0.09
N LEU A 28 -1.07 -9.15 0.36
CA LEU A 28 0.04 -8.74 -0.48
C LEU A 28 0.83 -9.97 -0.96
N LYS A 29 1.21 -9.94 -2.23
CA LYS A 29 2.18 -10.89 -2.79
C LYS A 29 3.59 -10.31 -2.76
N ALA A 30 4.59 -11.15 -3.02
CA ALA A 30 5.96 -10.68 -3.20
C ALA A 30 6.05 -9.63 -4.32
N GLY A 31 6.71 -8.51 -4.03
CA GLY A 31 6.87 -7.40 -4.96
C GLY A 31 7.26 -6.11 -4.25
N ASP A 32 7.04 -4.98 -4.93
CA ASP A 32 7.44 -3.67 -4.44
C ASP A 32 6.23 -2.82 -4.01
N VAL A 33 6.21 -2.40 -2.74
CA VAL A 33 5.31 -1.37 -2.23
C VAL A 33 5.90 -0.01 -2.55
N LYS A 34 5.16 0.83 -3.29
CA LYS A 34 5.58 2.18 -3.66
C LYS A 34 4.78 3.20 -2.88
N LEU A 35 5.47 4.01 -2.08
CA LEU A 35 4.89 5.13 -1.36
C LEU A 35 5.28 6.43 -2.06
N ARG A 36 4.30 7.21 -2.51
CA ARG A 36 4.55 8.58 -2.97
C ARG A 36 4.24 9.54 -1.83
N THR A 37 5.22 10.39 -1.51
CA THR A 37 5.11 11.44 -0.50
C THR A 37 5.46 12.78 -1.15
N GLU A 38 5.25 13.89 -0.46
CA GLU A 38 5.68 15.21 -0.95
C GLU A 38 7.20 15.30 -1.15
N LYS A 39 7.97 14.47 -0.44
CA LYS A 39 9.44 14.41 -0.54
C LYS A 39 9.94 13.51 -1.67
N GLY A 40 9.05 12.84 -2.40
CA GLY A 40 9.37 11.93 -3.48
C GLY A 40 8.79 10.52 -3.30
N GLU A 41 9.23 9.61 -4.17
CA GLU A 41 8.79 8.22 -4.22
C GLU A 41 9.76 7.32 -3.44
N GLN A 42 9.21 6.49 -2.55
CA GLN A 42 9.92 5.48 -1.77
C GLN A 42 9.44 4.10 -2.18
N VAL A 43 10.36 3.17 -2.32
CA VAL A 43 10.07 1.80 -2.75
C VAL A 43 10.54 0.83 -1.67
N PHE A 44 9.65 -0.05 -1.26
CA PHE A 44 9.89 -1.06 -0.23
C PHE A 44 9.62 -2.45 -0.82
N PRO A 45 10.65 -3.28 -1.00
CA PRO A 45 10.45 -4.67 -1.40
C PRO A 45 9.84 -5.47 -0.24
N VAL A 46 8.82 -6.27 -0.53
CA VAL A 46 8.12 -7.14 0.43
C VAL A 46 8.00 -8.55 -0.13
N LYS A 47 8.07 -9.58 0.72
CA LYS A 47 7.88 -10.98 0.28
C LYS A 47 6.41 -11.42 0.34
N GLY A 48 5.59 -10.65 1.04
CA GLY A 48 4.17 -10.90 1.23
C GLY A 48 3.69 -10.18 2.49
N GLY A 49 2.40 -10.29 2.78
CA GLY A 49 1.82 -9.62 3.93
C GLY A 49 0.33 -9.37 3.78
N VAL A 50 -0.18 -8.42 4.55
CA VAL A 50 -1.55 -7.93 4.47
C VAL A 50 -1.57 -6.41 4.45
N VAL A 51 -2.56 -5.86 3.77
CA VAL A 51 -2.88 -4.44 3.76
C VAL A 51 -4.28 -4.24 4.30
N GLU A 52 -4.41 -3.20 5.12
CA GLU A 52 -5.69 -2.71 5.61
C GLU A 52 -5.78 -1.21 5.28
N VAL A 53 -6.90 -0.82 4.69
CA VAL A 53 -7.25 0.57 4.42
C VAL A 53 -8.50 0.86 5.21
N SER A 54 -8.45 1.82 6.13
CA SER A 54 -9.61 2.33 6.85
C SER A 54 -9.39 3.78 7.24
N ASP A 55 -10.45 4.59 7.23
CA ASP A 55 -10.41 5.98 7.71
C ASP A 55 -9.21 6.78 7.15
N ASN A 56 -8.98 6.63 5.84
CA ASN A 56 -7.89 7.28 5.11
C ASN A 56 -6.48 6.91 5.59
N THR A 57 -6.36 5.81 6.33
CA THR A 57 -5.11 5.25 6.85
C THR A 57 -4.85 3.93 6.14
N VAL A 58 -3.63 3.76 5.62
CA VAL A 58 -3.17 2.51 5.00
C VAL A 58 -2.17 1.86 5.94
N LEU A 59 -2.53 0.70 6.49
CA LEU A 59 -1.68 -0.14 7.31
C LEU A 59 -1.13 -1.29 6.46
N VAL A 60 0.20 -1.41 6.41
CA VAL A 60 0.89 -2.48 5.70
C VAL A 60 1.63 -3.34 6.72
N LEU A 61 1.27 -4.61 6.80
CA LEU A 61 1.95 -5.61 7.63
C LEU A 61 2.64 -6.60 6.67
N ALA A 62 3.95 -6.46 6.50
CA ALA A 62 4.73 -7.24 5.55
C ALA A 62 5.85 -8.02 6.22
N GLU A 63 6.24 -9.14 5.59
CA GLU A 63 7.35 -10.04 5.98
C GLU A 63 8.57 -9.89 5.05
#